data_AF-A0AAP2REL3-F1
#
_entry.id   AF-A0AAP2REL3-F1
#
_cell.length_a   1.000
_cell.length_b   1.000
_cell.length_c   1.000
_cell.angle_alpha   90.00
_cell.angle_beta   90.00
_cell.angle_gamma   90.00
#
_symmetry.space_group_name_H-M   'P 1'
#
loop_
_entity.id
_entity.type
_entity.pdbx_description
1 polymer ?
#
loop_
_entity_poly.entity_id
_entity_poly.type
_entity_poly.pdbx_seq_one_letter_code
_entity_poly.pdbx_strand_id
1 'polypeptide(L)'
;MHEEGAGHEELRSDRTGSVEEEFSNMVRFIDLYIRQKIDLYIQNYVLDPLDFIIKQVIYLSVLASLLVVGTLSLAIGLILFISTLIPLWAALIIAGVVSVILAGAIAYILFSRKLVMKTPKTSELTKVDDV
;
A
#
# COMPACT_ATOMS: atom_id res chain seq x y z
N MET A 1 -74.06 36.72 22.61
CA MET A 1 -73.87 36.94 21.17
C MET A 1 -72.37 37.02 20.94
N HIS A 2 -71.86 36.11 20.10
CA HIS A 2 -70.48 35.94 19.59
C HIS A 2 -69.40 35.56 20.62
N GLU A 3 -68.91 34.30 20.71
CA GLU A 3 -68.16 33.47 19.73
C GLU A 3 -66.90 34.13 19.18
N GLU A 4 -65.75 33.64 19.63
CA GLU A 4 -64.52 33.26 18.90
C GLU A 4 -63.50 32.87 19.99
N GLY A 5 -62.92 31.68 20.06
CA GLY A 5 -62.61 30.75 18.98
C GLY A 5 -61.10 30.72 18.80
N ALA A 6 -60.48 29.66 19.30
CA ALA A 6 -59.14 29.17 18.96
C ALA A 6 -57.92 29.99 19.41
N GLY A 7 -56.90 29.26 19.88
CA GLY A 7 -55.53 29.69 19.63
C GLY A 7 -54.55 29.66 20.80
N HIS A 8 -54.65 28.72 21.75
CA HIS A 8 -53.47 28.39 22.57
C HIS A 8 -53.42 26.87 22.91
N GLU A 9 -53.66 26.03 21.90
CA GLU A 9 -53.26 24.61 21.91
C GLU A 9 -51.96 24.37 21.10
N GLU A 10 -51.17 25.41 20.83
CA GLU A 10 -49.95 25.32 20.01
C GLU A 10 -48.63 25.35 20.80
N LEU A 11 -48.58 24.74 21.99
CA LEU A 11 -47.30 24.55 22.71
C LEU A 11 -47.03 23.11 23.13
N ARG A 12 -47.62 22.13 22.45
CA ARG A 12 -47.34 20.71 22.68
C ARG A 12 -47.16 19.85 21.42
N SER A 13 -47.00 20.46 20.25
CA SER A 13 -46.68 19.74 19.00
C SER A 13 -45.23 20.00 18.56
N ASP A 14 -44.26 19.93 19.48
CA ASP A 14 -42.84 20.10 19.13
C ASP A 14 -41.95 19.03 19.77
N ARG A 15 -42.50 17.83 19.99
CA ARG A 15 -41.77 16.65 20.49
C ARG A 15 -42.13 15.36 19.79
N THR A 16 -42.42 15.44 18.50
CA THR A 16 -42.56 14.26 17.65
C THR A 16 -41.77 14.47 16.38
N GLY A 17 -40.46 14.70 16.53
CA GLY A 17 -39.54 14.10 15.58
C GLY A 17 -39.85 12.60 15.61
N SER A 18 -40.42 12.10 14.52
CA SER A 18 -40.92 10.72 14.46
C SER A 18 -39.76 9.78 14.78
N VAL A 19 -40.01 8.75 15.60
CA VAL A 19 -39.03 7.67 15.86
C VAL A 19 -38.47 7.11 14.55
N GLU A 20 -39.26 7.17 13.48
CA GLU A 20 -38.91 6.79 12.11
C GLU A 20 -37.85 7.70 11.48
N GLU A 21 -37.83 8.98 11.83
CA GLU A 21 -36.90 9.99 11.34
C GLU A 21 -35.55 9.88 12.06
N GLU A 22 -35.56 9.62 13.37
CA GLU A 22 -34.36 9.23 14.14
C GLU A 22 -33.78 7.91 13.63
N PHE A 23 -34.62 6.91 13.35
CA PHE A 23 -34.18 5.62 12.83
C PHE A 23 -33.59 5.73 11.41
N SER A 24 -34.22 6.52 10.53
CA SER A 24 -33.72 6.81 9.18
C SER A 24 -32.37 7.51 9.23
N ASN A 25 -32.21 8.50 10.11
CA ASN A 25 -30.92 9.16 10.32
C ASN A 25 -29.86 8.22 10.89
N MET A 26 -30.25 7.32 11.80
CA MET A 26 -29.34 6.34 12.39
C MET A 26 -28.88 5.29 11.37
N VAL A 27 -29.79 4.77 10.53
CA VAL A 27 -29.45 3.85 9.43
C VAL A 27 -28.52 4.53 8.43
N ARG A 28 -28.79 5.79 8.08
CA ARG A 28 -27.92 6.58 7.20
C ARG A 28 -26.53 6.80 7.82
N PHE A 29 -26.45 7.04 9.12
CA PHE A 29 -25.19 7.16 9.84
C PHE A 29 -24.40 5.85 9.85
N ILE A 30 -25.08 4.72 10.06
CA ILE A 30 -24.49 3.38 10.03
C ILE A 30 -23.97 3.05 8.63
N ASP A 31 -24.74 3.33 7.57
CA ASP A 31 -24.31 3.09 6.19
C ASP A 31 -23.08 3.93 5.83
N LEU A 32 -23.06 5.21 6.20
CA LEU A 32 -21.91 6.09 6.02
C LEU A 32 -20.69 5.59 6.81
N TYR A 33 -20.88 5.21 8.07
CA TYR A 33 -19.81 4.71 8.93
C TYR A 33 -19.21 3.40 8.39
N ILE A 34 -20.05 2.47 7.94
CA ILE A 34 -19.62 1.20 7.35
C ILE A 34 -18.87 1.45 6.04
N ARG A 35 -19.39 2.30 5.14
CA ARG A 35 -18.67 2.66 3.90
C ARG A 35 -17.31 3.27 4.19
N GLN A 36 -17.22 4.20 5.13
CA GLN A 36 -15.98 4.86 5.49
C GLN A 36 -14.97 3.88 6.11
N LYS A 37 -15.43 2.94 6.93
CA LYS A 37 -14.61 1.85 7.48
C LYS A 37 -14.13 0.89 6.38
N ILE A 38 -15.01 0.48 5.46
CA ILE A 38 -14.67 -0.43 4.35
C ILE A 38 -13.67 0.23 3.40
N ASP A 39 -13.87 1.49 3.05
CA ASP A 39 -12.98 2.24 2.15
C ASP A 39 -11.57 2.36 2.77
N LEU A 40 -11.50 2.70 4.05
CA LEU A 40 -10.24 2.75 4.80
C LEU A 40 -9.57 1.36 4.93
N TYR A 41 -10.37 0.30 5.06
CA TYR A 41 -9.89 -1.08 5.15
C TYR A 41 -9.33 -1.58 3.81
N ILE A 42 -10.01 -1.30 2.70
CA ILE A 42 -9.52 -1.65 1.35
C ILE A 42 -8.21 -0.90 1.05
N GLN A 43 -8.15 0.38 1.39
CA GLN A 43 -6.98 1.20 1.12
C GLN A 43 -5.74 0.74 1.92
N ASN A 44 -5.89 0.47 3.22
CA ASN A 44 -4.76 0.04 4.06
C ASN A 44 -4.45 -1.47 3.99
N TYR A 45 -5.44 -2.32 3.77
CA TYR A 45 -5.26 -3.77 3.89
C TYR A 45 -5.01 -4.46 2.55
N VAL A 46 -5.43 -3.86 1.43
CA VAL A 46 -5.28 -4.45 0.09
C VAL A 46 -4.22 -3.72 -0.74
N LEU A 47 -4.25 -2.38 -0.78
CA LEU A 47 -3.35 -1.63 -1.66
C LEU A 47 -1.93 -1.49 -1.10
N ASP A 48 -1.79 -1.21 0.19
CA ASP A 48 -0.50 -1.05 0.86
C ASP A 48 0.41 -2.31 0.81
N PRO A 49 -0.07 -3.54 1.10
CA PRO A 49 0.76 -4.73 0.95
C PRO A 49 1.03 -5.08 -0.53
N LEU A 50 0.12 -4.73 -1.44
CA LEU A 50 0.29 -5.03 -2.86
C LEU A 50 1.34 -4.10 -3.51
N ASP A 51 1.36 -2.81 -3.18
CA ASP A 51 2.40 -1.87 -3.62
C ASP A 51 3.78 -2.27 -3.06
N PHE A 52 3.83 -2.80 -1.84
CA PHE A 52 5.04 -3.37 -1.26
C PHE A 52 5.54 -4.60 -2.06
N ILE A 53 4.65 -5.55 -2.36
CA ILE A 53 4.98 -6.75 -3.15
C ILE A 53 5.43 -6.37 -4.56
N ILE A 54 4.73 -5.46 -5.25
CA ILE A 54 5.10 -5.01 -6.60
C ILE A 54 6.51 -4.42 -6.60
N LYS A 55 6.80 -3.50 -5.68
CA LYS A 55 8.14 -2.91 -5.59
C LYS A 55 9.19 -3.97 -5.35
N GLN A 56 8.95 -4.91 -4.44
CA GLN A 56 9.88 -6.00 -4.15
C GLN A 56 10.10 -6.90 -5.37
N VAL A 57 9.05 -7.23 -6.13
CA VAL A 57 9.13 -8.02 -7.37
C VAL A 57 9.95 -7.29 -8.45
N ILE A 58 9.75 -5.98 -8.62
CA ILE A 58 10.53 -5.17 -9.58
C ILE A 58 12.01 -5.20 -9.22
N TYR A 59 12.36 -4.94 -7.95
CA TYR A 59 13.76 -4.98 -7.52
C TYR A 59 14.38 -6.37 -7.68
N LEU A 60 13.63 -7.43 -7.37
CA LEU A 60 14.11 -8.81 -7.53
C LEU A 60 14.35 -9.16 -9.00
N SER A 61 13.45 -8.71 -9.88
CA SER A 61 13.56 -8.91 -11.34
C SER A 61 14.79 -8.20 -11.92
N VAL A 62 15.03 -6.95 -11.51
CA VAL A 62 16.23 -6.19 -11.91
C VAL A 62 17.48 -6.88 -11.38
N LEU A 63 17.48 -7.31 -10.12
CA LEU A 63 18.61 -8.02 -9.53
C LEU A 63 18.91 -9.33 -10.27
N ALA A 64 17.89 -10.13 -10.57
CA ALA A 64 18.01 -11.40 -11.27
C ALA A 64 18.54 -11.21 -12.69
N SER A 65 18.01 -10.24 -13.44
CA SER A 65 18.46 -9.96 -14.80
C SER A 65 19.93 -9.48 -14.82
N LEU A 66 20.34 -8.62 -13.89
CA LEU A 66 21.74 -8.21 -13.77
C LEU A 66 22.67 -9.38 -13.47
N LEU A 67 22.27 -10.29 -12.56
CA LEU A 67 23.05 -11.48 -12.22
C LEU A 67 23.20 -12.41 -13.43
N VAL A 68 22.12 -12.65 -14.18
CA VAL A 68 22.13 -13.49 -15.38
C VAL A 68 23.04 -12.89 -16.45
N VAL A 69 22.88 -11.60 -16.76
CA VAL A 69 23.71 -10.90 -17.75
C VAL A 69 25.18 -10.88 -17.31
N GLY A 70 25.45 -10.62 -16.04
CA GLY A 70 26.81 -10.58 -15.51
C GLY A 70 27.52 -11.92 -15.56
N THR A 71 26.84 -12.98 -15.16
CA THR A 71 27.40 -14.35 -15.21
C THR A 71 27.63 -14.81 -16.65
N LEU A 72 26.69 -14.54 -17.57
CA LEU A 72 26.87 -14.81 -19.00
C LEU A 72 28.04 -14.04 -19.60
N SER A 73 28.13 -12.73 -19.31
CA SER A 73 29.20 -11.87 -19.81
C SER A 73 30.58 -12.35 -19.32
N LEU A 74 30.69 -12.75 -18.05
CA LEU A 74 31.92 -13.33 -17.50
C LEU A 74 32.27 -14.68 -18.15
N ALA A 75 31.30 -15.57 -18.30
CA ALA A 75 31.52 -16.89 -18.91
C ALA A 75 32.01 -16.76 -20.36
N ILE A 76 31.32 -15.95 -21.18
CA ILE A 76 31.70 -15.71 -22.57
C ILE A 76 33.05 -14.98 -22.65
N GLY A 77 33.26 -13.97 -21.82
CA GLY A 77 34.52 -13.23 -21.74
C GLY A 77 35.71 -14.14 -21.41
N LEU A 78 35.52 -15.09 -20.48
CA LEU A 78 36.56 -16.04 -20.08
C LEU A 78 36.84 -17.07 -21.18
N ILE A 79 35.81 -17.56 -21.87
CA ILE A 79 35.98 -18.45 -23.04
C ILE A 79 36.76 -17.74 -24.15
N LEU A 80 36.41 -16.49 -24.46
CA LEU A 80 37.11 -15.69 -25.47
C LEU A 80 38.54 -15.34 -25.06
N PHE A 81 38.79 -15.13 -23.77
CA PHE A 81 40.14 -14.91 -23.22
C PHE A 81 41.05 -16.10 -23.53
N ILE A 82 40.56 -17.32 -23.34
CA ILE A 82 41.31 -18.55 -23.65
C ILE A 82 41.47 -18.73 -25.17
N SER A 83 40.44 -18.39 -25.95
CA SER A 83 40.42 -18.61 -27.40
C SER A 83 41.21 -17.58 -28.23
N THR A 84 41.73 -16.51 -27.61
CA THR A 84 42.66 -15.49 -28.18
C THR A 84 42.42 -15.02 -29.64
N LEU A 85 41.17 -14.90 -30.08
CA LEU A 85 40.86 -14.51 -31.47
C LEU A 85 40.50 -13.03 -31.65
N ILE A 86 39.89 -12.39 -30.65
CA ILE A 86 39.43 -10.98 -30.72
C ILE A 86 39.57 -10.33 -29.33
N PRO A 87 40.08 -9.08 -29.21
CA PRO A 87 40.22 -8.37 -27.92
C PRO A 87 38.88 -7.98 -27.23
N LEU A 88 37.74 -8.50 -27.71
CA LEU A 88 36.42 -8.32 -27.11
C LEU A 88 36.30 -8.91 -25.69
N TRP A 89 37.15 -9.89 -25.35
CA TRP A 89 37.14 -10.54 -24.05
C TRP A 89 37.28 -9.55 -22.89
N ALA A 90 38.11 -8.51 -23.03
CA ALA A 90 38.34 -7.53 -21.97
C ALA A 90 37.07 -6.73 -21.66
N ALA A 91 36.37 -6.28 -22.70
CA ALA A 91 35.11 -5.54 -22.56
C ALA A 91 34.02 -6.41 -21.87
N LEU A 92 33.91 -7.68 -22.25
CA LEU A 92 32.96 -8.63 -21.67
C LEU A 92 33.27 -8.94 -20.20
N ILE A 93 34.53 -9.12 -19.84
CA ILE A 93 34.92 -9.35 -18.44
C ILE A 93 34.65 -8.10 -17.60
N ILE A 94 35.03 -6.91 -18.07
CA ILE A 94 34.80 -5.65 -17.34
C ILE A 94 33.29 -5.42 -17.16
N ALA A 95 32.49 -5.55 -18.22
CA ALA A 95 31.03 -5.40 -18.13
C ALA A 95 30.40 -6.42 -17.17
N GLY A 96 30.87 -7.67 -17.22
CA GLY A 96 30.46 -8.73 -16.31
C GLY A 96 30.74 -8.39 -14.85
N VAL A 97 31.97 -7.98 -14.52
CA VAL A 97 32.34 -7.57 -13.16
C VAL A 97 31.50 -6.38 -12.68
N VAL A 98 31.33 -5.34 -13.51
CA VAL A 98 30.53 -4.16 -13.15
C VAL A 98 29.09 -4.54 -12.85
N SER A 99 28.47 -5.39 -13.67
CA SER A 99 27.09 -5.82 -13.45
C SER A 99 26.93 -6.64 -12.16
N VAL A 100 27.89 -7.48 -11.78
CA VAL A 100 27.85 -8.23 -10.52
C VAL A 100 28.01 -7.31 -9.31
N ILE A 101 28.89 -6.31 -9.40
CA ILE A 101 29.03 -5.29 -8.34
C ILE A 101 27.73 -4.51 -8.17
N LEU A 102 27.11 -4.08 -9.28
CA LEU A 102 25.86 -3.34 -9.24
C LEU A 102 24.70 -4.19 -8.69
N ALA A 103 24.63 -5.46 -9.06
CA ALA A 103 23.71 -6.44 -8.49
C ALA A 103 23.90 -6.57 -6.97
N GLY A 104 25.16 -6.71 -6.52
CA GLY A 104 25.50 -6.77 -5.10
C GLY A 104 25.09 -5.52 -4.32
N ALA A 105 25.28 -4.34 -4.89
CA ALA A 105 24.84 -3.08 -4.29
C ALA A 105 23.31 -3.00 -4.16
N ILE A 106 22.57 -3.41 -5.20
CA ILE A 106 21.10 -3.46 -5.17
C ILE A 106 20.62 -4.48 -4.14
N ALA A 107 21.24 -5.67 -4.09
CA ALA A 107 20.93 -6.70 -3.10
C ALA A 107 21.17 -6.21 -1.66
N TYR A 108 22.28 -5.52 -1.42
CA TYR A 108 22.59 -4.95 -0.11
C TYR A 108 21.55 -3.92 0.32
N ILE A 109 21.13 -3.03 -0.58
CA ILE A 109 20.07 -2.04 -0.31
C ILE A 109 18.74 -2.74 -0.01
N LEU A 110 18.41 -3.81 -0.75
CA LEU A 110 17.18 -4.57 -0.57
C LEU A 110 17.14 -5.29 0.78
N PHE A 111 18.23 -5.97 1.17
CA PHE A 111 18.31 -6.69 2.44
C PHE A 111 18.51 -5.76 3.66
N SER A 112 19.08 -4.56 3.47
CA SER A 112 19.26 -3.59 4.55
C SER A 112 17.99 -2.83 4.92
N ARG A 113 16.98 -2.80 4.04
CA ARG A 113 15.67 -2.25 4.38
C ARG A 113 14.94 -3.26 5.25
N LYS A 114 14.82 -2.98 6.56
CA LYS A 114 13.98 -3.76 7.47
C LYS A 114 12.61 -3.94 6.84
N LEU A 115 12.21 -5.20 6.66
CA LEU A 115 10.85 -5.62 6.36
C LEU A 115 9.98 -5.32 7.59
N VAL A 116 9.71 -4.03 7.83
CA VAL A 116 8.76 -3.61 8.85
C VAL A 116 7.39 -3.78 8.21
N MET A 117 6.79 -4.96 8.39
CA MET A 117 5.34 -5.05 8.28
C MET A 117 4.79 -4.02 9.25
N LYS A 118 4.16 -2.97 8.71
CA LYS A 118 3.28 -2.07 9.44
C LYS A 118 2.08 -2.90 9.89
N THR A 119 2.26 -3.80 10.86
CA THR A 119 1.13 -4.26 11.65
C THR A 119 0.65 -3.04 12.40
N PRO A 120 -0.63 -2.62 12.23
CA PRO A 120 -1.18 -1.54 13.02
C PRO A 120 -1.00 -1.93 14.48
N LYS A 121 -0.16 -1.19 15.21
CA LYS A 121 -0.08 -1.33 16.65
C LYS A 121 -1.47 -0.99 17.18
N THR A 122 -2.04 -1.90 17.95
CA THR A 122 -3.34 -1.83 18.64
C THR A 122 -3.46 -0.64 19.62
N SER A 123 -2.55 0.33 19.58
CA SER A 123 -2.51 1.51 20.45
C SER A 123 -3.44 2.64 20.00
N GLU A 124 -4.03 2.59 18.80
CA GLU A 124 -4.99 3.60 18.33
C GLU A 124 -6.45 3.26 18.63
N LEU A 125 -6.76 2.03 19.05
CA LEU A 125 -8.13 1.64 19.42
C LEU A 125 -8.52 2.10 20.84
N THR A 126 -7.56 2.43 21.70
CA THR A 126 -7.84 2.84 23.10
C THR A 126 -8.04 4.34 23.27
N LYS A 127 -7.86 5.15 22.21
CA LYS A 127 -7.99 6.61 22.30
C LYS A 127 -9.34 7.15 21.80
N VAL A 128 -10.25 6.27 21.43
CA VAL A 128 -11.60 6.62 20.96
C VAL A 128 -12.66 6.45 22.06
N ASP A 129 -12.28 5.99 23.26
CA ASP A 129 -13.18 5.83 24.41
C ASP A 129 -13.17 7.04 25.39
N ASP A 130 -12.40 8.10 25.08
CA ASP A 130 -12.35 9.34 25.90
C ASP A 130 -12.80 10.57 25.09
N VAL A 131 -14.03 10.56 24.57
CA VAL A 131 -14.82 11.79 24.27
C VAL A 131 -16.30 11.54 24.53
#